data_AF-A0A524P1H7-F1
#
_entry.id   AF-A0A524P1H7-F1
#
_cell.length_a   1.000
_cell.length_b   1.000
_cell.length_c   1.000
_cell.angle_alpha   90.00
_cell.angle_beta   90.00
_cell.angle_gamma   90.00
#
_symmetry.space_group_name_H-M   'P 1'
#
loop_
_entity.id
_entity.type
_entity.pdbx_description
1 polymer ?
#
loop_
_entity_poly.entity_id
_entity_poly.type
_entity_poly.pdbx_seq_one_letter_code
_entity_poly.pdbx_strand_id
1 'polypeptide(L)'
;MEMSEYPHLKPVFASSTMSISRKGHFQEIITYDYEDFGANHPNVNPTHSRSLAKNYYHFLQNSDQYNREITMYWNNLQDELDEEINRVNGKEVHLRIIHCNIHFRTYQTPFVQWIIEFSAPLIKGLNTYENVIEPVTLDYPIYSVYILAKGLRVTNVSTTLDYTLNPSKRIIEYYGDEGDNLGDFEQISFSLEKILEPTTRITAK
;
A
#
# COMPACT_ATOMS: atom_id res chain seq x y z
N MET A 1 8.91 -12.20 -9.45
CA MET A 1 7.65 -12.75 -8.93
C MET A 1 6.64 -12.91 -10.07
N GLU A 2 5.88 -14.01 -10.13
CA GLU A 2 4.82 -14.18 -11.15
C GLU A 2 3.60 -13.35 -10.71
N MET A 3 3.22 -12.35 -11.50
CA MET A 3 2.24 -11.33 -11.11
C MET A 3 0.77 -11.78 -11.34
N SER A 4 0.52 -12.85 -12.08
CA SER A 4 -0.81 -13.44 -12.36
C SER A 4 -0.65 -14.81 -13.04
N GLU A 5 -1.55 -15.78 -12.77
CA GLU A 5 -1.72 -16.98 -13.61
C GLU A 5 -2.21 -16.62 -15.03
N TYR A 6 -2.79 -15.42 -15.21
CA TYR A 6 -3.18 -14.88 -16.49
C TYR A 6 -2.06 -13.97 -17.05
N PRO A 7 -1.34 -14.42 -18.09
CA PRO A 7 -0.04 -13.84 -18.46
C PRO A 7 -0.13 -12.54 -19.28
N HIS A 8 -1.31 -11.93 -19.40
CA HIS A 8 -1.52 -10.73 -20.23
C HIS A 8 -1.86 -9.48 -19.42
N LEU A 9 -1.63 -9.52 -18.10
CA LEU A 9 -1.65 -8.32 -17.27
C LEU A 9 -0.28 -7.66 -17.25
N LYS A 10 -0.27 -6.34 -17.35
CA LYS A 10 0.89 -5.51 -17.02
C LYS A 10 0.48 -4.53 -15.91
N PRO A 11 1.24 -4.41 -14.82
CA PRO A 11 1.01 -3.35 -13.85
C PRO A 11 1.32 -2.00 -14.50
N VAL A 12 0.49 -0.99 -14.22
CA VAL A 12 0.62 0.35 -14.81
C VAL A 12 0.67 1.45 -13.77
N PHE A 13 0.22 1.17 -12.54
CA PHE A 13 0.21 2.12 -11.44
C PHE A 13 0.04 1.40 -10.11
N ALA A 14 0.67 1.91 -9.06
CA ALA A 14 0.34 1.51 -7.70
C ALA A 14 -0.04 2.71 -6.84
N SER A 15 -1.02 2.52 -5.98
CA SER A 15 -1.36 3.51 -4.97
C SER A 15 -1.54 2.90 -3.60
N SER A 16 -1.28 3.69 -2.56
CA SER A 16 -1.55 3.29 -1.19
C SER A 16 -2.19 4.39 -0.37
N THR A 17 -2.90 3.99 0.69
CA THR A 17 -3.30 4.89 1.75
C THR A 17 -3.05 4.23 3.09
N MET A 18 -2.13 4.80 3.87
CA MET A 18 -1.88 4.40 5.26
C MET A 18 -2.59 5.35 6.22
N SER A 19 -3.25 4.79 7.24
CA SER A 19 -3.85 5.54 8.34
C SER A 19 -3.21 5.15 9.67
N ILE A 20 -2.86 6.17 10.46
CA ILE A 20 -2.20 6.00 11.75
C ILE A 20 -3.09 6.56 12.85
N SER A 21 -3.56 5.69 13.75
CA SER A 21 -4.41 6.07 14.87
C SER A 21 -3.60 6.51 16.10
N ARG A 22 -4.23 7.28 17.00
CA ARG A 22 -3.62 7.65 18.29
C ARG A 22 -3.34 6.46 19.21
N LYS A 23 -4.02 5.33 18.98
CA LYS A 23 -3.83 4.08 19.74
C LYS A 23 -2.70 3.23 19.16
N GLY A 24 -2.07 3.67 18.07
CA GLY A 24 -0.99 2.92 17.42
C GLY A 24 -1.47 1.75 16.58
N HIS A 25 -2.73 1.76 16.15
CA HIS A 25 -3.18 0.95 15.03
C HIS A 25 -2.78 1.63 13.72
N PHE A 26 -2.13 0.87 12.85
CA PHE A 26 -1.73 1.23 11.50
C PHE A 26 -2.54 0.36 10.54
N GLN A 27 -3.15 0.98 9.55
CA GLN A 27 -3.87 0.29 8.49
C GLN A 27 -3.50 0.90 7.16
N GLU A 28 -3.16 0.04 6.21
CA GLU A 28 -2.82 0.43 4.86
C GLU A 28 -3.72 -0.28 3.85
N ILE A 29 -4.10 0.45 2.82
CA ILE A 29 -4.78 -0.09 1.65
C ILE A 29 -3.85 0.12 0.47
N ILE A 30 -3.37 -0.96 -0.14
CA ILE A 30 -2.55 -0.94 -1.35
C ILE A 30 -3.43 -1.35 -2.53
N THR A 31 -3.31 -0.67 -3.66
CA THR A 31 -4.02 -0.98 -4.90
C THR A 31 -3.05 -0.95 -6.07
N TYR A 32 -2.96 -2.06 -6.79
CA TYR A 32 -2.19 -2.15 -8.03
C TYR A 32 -3.19 -2.17 -9.19
N ASP A 33 -3.09 -1.20 -10.08
CA ASP A 33 -3.88 -1.13 -11.31
C ASP A 33 -3.08 -1.77 -12.45
N TYR A 34 -3.77 -2.55 -13.28
CA TYR A 34 -3.20 -3.30 -14.39
C TYR A 34 -3.90 -2.93 -15.69
N GLU A 35 -3.19 -3.13 -16.81
CA GLU A 35 -3.76 -3.18 -18.15
C GLU A 35 -3.81 -4.63 -18.64
N ASP A 36 -4.97 -5.05 -19.12
CA ASP A 36 -5.18 -6.36 -19.74
C ASP A 36 -5.16 -6.25 -21.26
N PHE A 37 -4.11 -6.79 -21.87
CA PHE A 37 -3.95 -6.77 -23.32
C PHE A 37 -4.85 -7.81 -24.03
N GLY A 38 -5.39 -8.79 -23.32
CA GLY A 38 -6.17 -9.87 -23.90
C GLY A 38 -5.30 -10.90 -24.64
N ALA A 39 -5.84 -12.11 -24.82
CA ALA A 39 -5.14 -13.21 -25.50
C ALA A 39 -4.94 -13.00 -27.01
N ASN A 40 -5.63 -12.03 -27.62
CA ASN A 40 -5.58 -11.73 -29.06
C ASN A 40 -4.69 -10.52 -29.40
N HIS A 41 -3.94 -9.98 -28.43
CA HIS A 41 -3.05 -8.86 -28.68
C HIS A 41 -1.88 -9.28 -29.59
N PRO A 42 -1.45 -8.46 -30.57
CA PRO A 42 -0.36 -8.82 -31.49
C PRO A 42 0.98 -9.14 -30.81
N ASN A 43 1.16 -8.72 -29.56
CA ASN A 43 2.37 -9.01 -28.77
C ASN A 43 2.22 -10.27 -27.88
N VAL A 44 1.13 -11.02 -27.99
CA VAL A 44 0.89 -12.25 -27.21
C VAL A 44 1.22 -13.47 -28.06
N ASN A 45 2.12 -14.32 -27.57
CA ASN A 45 2.52 -15.55 -28.24
C ASN A 45 1.55 -16.69 -27.87
N PRO A 46 0.71 -17.20 -28.79
CA PRO A 46 -0.43 -18.07 -28.45
C PRO A 46 -0.02 -19.46 -27.92
N THR A 47 1.24 -19.84 -28.03
CA THR A 47 1.76 -21.16 -27.62
C THR A 47 2.05 -21.29 -26.12
N HIS A 48 2.00 -20.19 -25.36
CA HIS A 48 2.34 -20.17 -23.92
C HIS A 48 1.15 -19.82 -23.01
N SER A 49 -0.04 -19.55 -23.57
CA SER A 49 -1.18 -19.21 -22.73
C SER A 49 -1.78 -20.47 -22.10
N ARG A 50 -1.55 -20.65 -20.79
CA ARG A 50 -2.29 -21.63 -19.96
C ARG A 50 -3.79 -21.33 -19.90
N SER A 51 -4.21 -20.14 -20.35
CA SER A 51 -5.59 -19.66 -20.37
C SER A 51 -6.09 -19.44 -21.81
N LEU A 52 -7.18 -20.12 -22.19
CA LEU A 52 -7.93 -19.81 -23.42
C LEU A 52 -8.86 -18.59 -23.24
N ALA A 53 -8.82 -17.92 -22.08
CA ALA A 53 -9.70 -16.79 -21.80
C ALA A 53 -9.33 -15.59 -22.67
N LYS A 54 -10.36 -14.96 -23.24
CA LYS A 54 -10.22 -13.78 -24.11
C LYS A 54 -9.57 -12.60 -23.37
N ASN A 55 -9.89 -12.45 -22.10
CA ASN A 55 -9.44 -11.38 -21.21
C ASN A 55 -9.47 -11.89 -19.76
N TYR A 56 -8.86 -11.15 -18.85
CA TYR A 56 -8.76 -11.44 -17.43
C TYR A 56 -10.13 -11.49 -16.74
N TYR A 57 -11.06 -10.61 -17.14
CA TYR A 57 -12.42 -10.65 -16.63
C TYR A 57 -13.08 -12.02 -16.87
N HIS A 58 -12.97 -12.58 -18.07
CA HIS A 58 -13.50 -13.91 -18.41
C HIS A 58 -12.74 -15.04 -17.70
N PHE A 59 -11.43 -14.90 -17.50
CA PHE A 59 -10.63 -15.82 -16.71
C PHE A 59 -11.19 -15.93 -15.28
N LEU A 60 -11.46 -14.80 -14.62
CA LEU A 60 -11.99 -14.79 -13.26
C LEU A 60 -13.44 -15.27 -13.12
N GLN A 61 -14.18 -15.50 -14.22
CA GLN A 61 -15.53 -16.09 -14.14
C GLN A 61 -15.49 -17.56 -13.68
N ASN A 62 -14.34 -18.23 -13.79
CA ASN A 62 -14.12 -19.53 -13.20
C ASN A 62 -13.68 -19.38 -11.73
N SER A 63 -14.47 -19.92 -10.80
CA SER A 63 -14.23 -19.81 -9.36
C SER A 63 -12.87 -20.36 -8.92
N ASP A 64 -12.38 -21.42 -9.56
CA ASP A 64 -11.09 -22.01 -9.22
C ASP A 64 -9.94 -21.13 -9.69
N GLN A 65 -10.08 -20.50 -10.87
CA GLN A 65 -9.13 -19.50 -11.37
C GLN A 65 -9.10 -18.29 -10.44
N TYR A 66 -10.27 -17.76 -10.06
CA TYR A 66 -10.36 -16.66 -9.10
C TYR A 66 -9.70 -16.98 -7.75
N ASN A 67 -9.98 -18.15 -7.18
CA ASN A 67 -9.42 -18.53 -5.88
C ASN A 67 -7.90 -18.69 -5.92
N ARG A 68 -7.35 -19.23 -7.02
CA ARG A 68 -5.90 -19.33 -7.19
C ARG A 68 -5.26 -17.96 -7.36
N GLU A 69 -5.86 -17.07 -8.14
CA GLU A 69 -5.38 -15.68 -8.29
C GLU A 69 -5.33 -14.96 -6.95
N ILE A 70 -6.44 -14.96 -6.19
CA ILE A 70 -6.48 -14.32 -4.87
C ILE A 70 -5.44 -14.91 -3.92
N THR A 71 -5.29 -16.24 -3.89
CA THR A 71 -4.31 -16.90 -3.03
C THR A 71 -2.89 -16.53 -3.41
N MET A 72 -2.60 -16.47 -4.70
CA MET A 72 -1.28 -16.08 -5.21
C MET A 72 -0.99 -14.61 -4.88
N TYR A 73 -1.91 -13.68 -5.15
CA TYR A 73 -1.75 -12.27 -4.79
C TYR A 73 -1.57 -12.04 -3.29
N TRP A 74 -2.29 -12.80 -2.47
CA TRP A 74 -2.14 -12.76 -1.03
C TRP A 74 -0.72 -13.19 -0.62
N ASN A 75 -0.28 -14.37 -1.06
CA ASN A 75 1.01 -14.93 -0.66
C ASN A 75 2.16 -14.07 -1.17
N ASN A 76 2.11 -13.66 -2.44
CA ASN A 76 3.12 -12.81 -3.06
C ASN A 76 3.37 -11.54 -2.24
N LEU A 77 2.32 -10.77 -1.92
CA LEU A 77 2.53 -9.54 -1.14
C LEU A 77 2.88 -9.84 0.33
N GLN A 78 2.36 -10.91 0.92
CA GLN A 78 2.71 -11.26 2.30
C GLN A 78 4.18 -11.68 2.43
N ASP A 79 4.71 -12.37 1.43
CA ASP A 79 6.12 -12.76 1.36
C ASP A 79 7.01 -11.51 1.27
N GLU A 80 6.70 -10.56 0.39
CA GLU A 80 7.40 -9.26 0.31
C GLU A 80 7.36 -8.53 1.67
N LEU A 81 6.16 -8.40 2.28
CA LEU A 81 5.99 -7.75 3.58
C LEU A 81 6.75 -8.44 4.73
N ASP A 82 6.96 -9.76 4.65
CA ASP A 82 7.72 -10.54 5.63
C ASP A 82 9.24 -10.41 5.41
N GLU A 83 9.69 -9.98 4.22
CA GLU A 83 11.10 -9.65 3.93
C GLU A 83 11.48 -8.22 4.36
N GLU A 84 10.52 -7.29 4.39
CA GLU A 84 10.71 -5.92 4.89
C GLU A 84 10.96 -5.86 6.40
N ILE A 85 11.80 -4.92 6.84
CA ILE A 85 11.99 -4.66 8.28
C ILE A 85 11.30 -3.37 8.68
N ASN A 86 10.10 -3.54 9.24
CA ASN A 86 9.28 -2.46 9.74
C ASN A 86 9.48 -2.24 11.25
N ARG A 87 9.68 -0.99 11.68
CA ARG A 87 9.86 -0.65 13.10
C ARG A 87 9.02 0.54 13.52
N VAL A 88 8.47 0.48 14.73
CA VAL A 88 7.88 1.63 15.41
C VAL A 88 8.64 1.88 16.70
N ASN A 89 9.21 3.08 16.87
CA ASN A 89 10.04 3.42 18.02
C ASN A 89 11.19 2.42 18.26
N GLY A 90 11.83 1.97 17.17
CA GLY A 90 12.90 0.98 17.20
C GLY A 90 12.47 -0.46 17.54
N LYS A 91 11.17 -0.72 17.70
CA LYS A 91 10.64 -2.08 17.89
C LYS A 91 10.08 -2.61 16.58
N GLU A 92 10.52 -3.79 16.20
CA GLU A 92 10.02 -4.47 15.00
C GLU A 92 8.53 -4.79 15.10
N VAL A 93 7.84 -4.66 13.97
CA VAL A 93 6.42 -4.93 13.79
C VAL A 93 6.24 -5.73 12.51
N HIS A 94 5.21 -6.57 12.47
CA HIS A 94 4.92 -7.38 11.29
C HIS A 94 3.61 -6.92 10.66
N LEU A 95 3.68 -6.57 9.39
CA LEU A 95 2.53 -6.20 8.58
C LEU A 95 1.77 -7.46 8.18
N ARG A 96 0.45 -7.46 8.37
CA ARG A 96 -0.39 -8.61 8.03
C ARG A 96 -1.50 -8.21 7.09
N ILE A 97 -1.60 -8.93 5.98
CA ILE A 97 -2.75 -8.81 5.08
C ILE A 97 -3.96 -9.39 5.83
N ILE A 98 -5.07 -8.66 5.83
CA ILE A 98 -6.36 -9.10 6.38
C ILE A 98 -7.45 -9.20 5.32
N HIS A 99 -7.21 -8.64 4.14
CA HIS A 99 -8.10 -8.73 3.00
C HIS A 99 -7.31 -8.60 1.69
N CYS A 100 -7.72 -9.36 0.69
CA CYS A 100 -7.26 -9.24 -0.70
C CYS A 100 -8.46 -9.42 -1.62
N ASN A 101 -8.55 -8.59 -2.66
CA ASN A 101 -9.63 -8.63 -3.64
C ASN A 101 -9.16 -8.19 -5.02
N ILE A 102 -9.85 -8.71 -6.04
CA ILE A 102 -9.67 -8.33 -7.44
C ILE A 102 -10.96 -7.69 -7.95
N HIS A 103 -10.82 -6.52 -8.56
CA HIS A 103 -11.92 -5.77 -9.14
C HIS A 103 -11.49 -5.11 -10.46
N PHE A 104 -12.38 -4.33 -11.04
CA PHE A 104 -12.22 -3.76 -12.37
C PHE A 104 -12.67 -2.30 -12.37
N ARG A 105 -11.83 -1.39 -12.87
CA ARG A 105 -12.29 -0.04 -13.26
C ARG A 105 -13.11 -0.14 -14.54
N THR A 106 -12.61 -0.93 -15.48
CA THR A 106 -13.26 -1.40 -16.72
C THR A 106 -12.84 -2.84 -16.98
N TYR A 107 -13.45 -3.52 -17.96
CA TYR A 107 -13.06 -4.89 -18.30
C TYR A 107 -11.59 -5.07 -18.73
N GLN A 108 -10.92 -4.00 -19.18
CA GLN A 108 -9.52 -4.00 -19.59
C GLN A 108 -8.57 -3.44 -18.52
N THR A 109 -9.12 -2.93 -17.42
CA THR A 109 -8.34 -2.30 -16.35
C THR A 109 -8.69 -2.91 -14.99
N PRO A 110 -8.22 -4.15 -14.74
CA PRO A 110 -8.33 -4.76 -13.43
C PRO A 110 -7.46 -4.05 -12.41
N PHE A 111 -7.82 -4.20 -11.14
CA PHE A 111 -6.97 -3.84 -10.03
C PHE A 111 -7.05 -4.91 -8.95
N VAL A 112 -5.92 -5.08 -8.25
CA VAL A 112 -5.82 -5.91 -7.05
C VAL A 112 -5.65 -4.97 -5.88
N GLN A 113 -6.37 -5.23 -4.80
CA GLN A 113 -6.31 -4.43 -3.59
C GLN A 113 -6.06 -5.31 -2.38
N TRP A 114 -5.26 -4.80 -1.46
CA TRP A 114 -4.95 -5.44 -0.19
C TRP A 114 -5.26 -4.48 0.95
N ILE A 115 -5.72 -5.03 2.06
CA ILE A 115 -5.82 -4.32 3.33
C ILE A 115 -4.82 -4.96 4.28
N ILE A 116 -3.90 -4.14 4.78
CA ILE A 116 -2.80 -4.53 5.67
C ILE A 116 -3.02 -3.83 7.00
N GLU A 117 -2.75 -4.52 8.09
CA GLU A 117 -2.75 -3.90 9.42
C GLU A 117 -1.62 -4.41 10.30
N PHE A 118 -1.25 -3.56 11.25
CA PHE A 118 -0.44 -3.93 12.41
C PHE A 118 -0.71 -2.96 13.55
N SER A 119 -0.22 -3.29 14.74
CA SER A 119 -0.35 -2.42 15.91
C SER A 119 0.98 -2.29 16.64
N ALA A 120 1.26 -1.08 17.09
CA ALA A 120 2.47 -0.75 17.83
C ALA A 120 2.17 0.28 18.92
N PRO A 121 2.80 0.19 20.11
CA PRO A 121 2.60 1.17 21.16
C PRO A 121 3.22 2.52 20.77
N LEU A 122 2.40 3.57 20.81
CA LEU A 122 2.87 4.95 20.70
C LEU A 122 3.19 5.53 22.08
N ILE A 123 4.23 6.36 22.13
CA ILE A 123 4.62 7.13 23.32
C ILE A 123 4.16 8.58 23.21
N LYS A 124 4.02 9.25 24.35
CA LYS A 124 3.78 10.71 24.37
C LYS A 124 5.03 11.42 23.85
N GLY A 125 4.84 12.46 23.05
CA GLY A 125 5.96 13.14 22.39
C GLY A 125 6.33 12.46 21.09
N LEU A 126 7.62 12.37 20.78
CA LEU A 126 8.13 11.91 19.49
C LEU A 126 7.97 10.38 19.32
N ASN A 127 7.53 9.97 18.13
CA ASN A 127 7.49 8.59 17.68
C ASN A 127 8.14 8.47 16.30
N THR A 128 8.63 7.28 15.95
CA THR A 128 9.11 6.94 14.61
C THR A 128 8.36 5.74 14.04
N TYR A 129 8.14 5.76 12.74
CA TYR A 129 7.87 4.57 11.93
C TYR A 129 8.94 4.50 10.83
N GLU A 130 9.59 3.36 10.72
CA GLU A 130 10.72 3.08 9.83
C GLU A 130 10.36 1.87 8.98
N ASN A 131 10.62 1.95 7.69
CA ASN A 131 10.58 0.82 6.77
C ASN A 131 11.96 0.64 6.13
N VAL A 132 12.45 -0.59 6.11
CA VAL A 132 13.70 -0.99 5.45
C VAL A 132 13.36 -2.05 4.42
N ILE A 133 13.67 -1.77 3.17
CA ILE A 133 13.33 -2.60 2.01
C ILE A 133 14.57 -2.78 1.12
N GLU A 134 14.51 -3.71 0.18
CA GLU A 134 15.52 -3.75 -0.87
C GLU A 134 15.33 -2.56 -1.83
N PRO A 135 16.40 -1.84 -2.23
CA PRO A 135 16.30 -0.79 -3.22
C PRO A 135 15.72 -1.30 -4.53
N VAL A 136 14.78 -0.54 -5.10
CA VAL A 136 14.10 -0.92 -6.35
C VAL A 136 14.02 0.27 -7.31
N THR A 137 14.16 -0.01 -8.60
CA THR A 137 13.81 0.94 -9.66
C THR A 137 12.34 0.74 -10.00
N LEU A 138 11.55 1.81 -9.96
CA LEU A 138 10.11 1.72 -10.17
C LEU A 138 9.78 1.30 -11.62
N ASP A 139 9.07 0.20 -11.78
CA ASP A 139 8.59 -0.27 -13.09
C ASP A 139 7.36 0.51 -13.60
N TYR A 140 6.74 1.30 -12.72
CA TYR A 140 5.54 2.10 -12.97
C TYR A 140 5.41 3.21 -11.92
N PRO A 141 4.67 4.29 -12.22
CA PRO A 141 4.45 5.37 -11.26
C PRO A 141 3.69 4.90 -10.01
N ILE A 142 4.00 5.54 -8.87
CA ILE A 142 3.39 5.25 -7.58
C ILE A 142 2.83 6.51 -6.91
N TYR A 143 1.79 6.35 -6.10
CA TYR A 143 1.23 7.42 -5.26
C TYR A 143 0.75 6.90 -3.90
N SER A 144 1.33 7.40 -2.81
CA SER A 144 1.03 6.92 -1.46
C SER A 144 0.59 8.06 -0.56
N VAL A 145 -0.47 7.87 0.23
CA VAL A 145 -0.98 8.89 1.16
C VAL A 145 -0.95 8.38 2.58
N TYR A 146 -0.21 9.05 3.46
CA TYR A 146 -0.15 8.73 4.88
C TYR A 146 -0.98 9.74 5.67
N ILE A 147 -1.97 9.24 6.41
CA ILE A 147 -2.96 10.03 7.14
C ILE A 147 -2.84 9.78 8.65
N LEU A 148 -2.36 10.78 9.36
CA LEU A 148 -2.23 10.76 10.81
C LEU A 148 -3.53 11.29 11.47
N ALA A 149 -4.04 10.52 12.44
CA ALA A 149 -5.21 10.92 13.22
C ALA A 149 -5.02 12.27 13.93
N LYS A 150 -6.12 12.96 14.26
CA LYS A 150 -6.06 14.21 15.03
C LYS A 150 -5.26 14.01 16.33
N GLY A 151 -4.39 14.95 16.67
CA GLY A 151 -3.48 14.86 17.82
C GLY A 151 -2.14 14.17 17.53
N LEU A 152 -1.96 13.65 16.31
CA LEU A 152 -0.66 13.28 15.77
C LEU A 152 -0.18 14.36 14.79
N ARG A 153 1.13 14.63 14.73
CA ARG A 153 1.72 15.57 13.75
C ARG A 153 3.08 15.10 13.26
N VAL A 154 3.28 15.08 11.95
CA VAL A 154 4.57 14.82 11.32
C VAL A 154 5.56 15.91 11.72
N THR A 155 6.74 15.49 12.16
CA THR A 155 7.87 16.34 12.50
C THR A 155 8.99 16.23 11.49
N ASN A 156 9.20 15.05 10.89
CA ASN A 156 10.21 14.82 9.87
C ASN A 156 9.80 13.68 8.94
N VAL A 157 10.27 13.74 7.69
CA VAL A 157 10.13 12.67 6.69
C VAL A 157 11.50 12.43 6.07
N SER A 158 11.91 11.17 5.99
CA SER A 158 13.12 10.71 5.30
C SER A 158 12.68 9.66 4.28
N THR A 159 12.87 9.96 3.00
CA THR A 159 12.52 9.08 1.87
C THR A 159 13.35 9.53 0.67
N THR A 160 13.51 8.65 -0.32
CA THR A 160 14.04 9.02 -1.64
C THR A 160 12.96 9.48 -2.61
N LEU A 161 11.69 9.25 -2.29
CA LEU A 161 10.56 9.72 -3.09
C LEU A 161 10.34 11.22 -2.90
N ASP A 162 9.73 11.83 -3.91
CA ASP A 162 9.18 13.16 -3.71
C ASP A 162 7.97 13.10 -2.79
N TYR A 163 7.80 14.14 -1.98
CA TYR A 163 6.66 14.23 -1.08
C TYR A 163 6.16 15.66 -0.86
N THR A 164 4.89 15.76 -0.50
CA THR A 164 4.32 16.97 0.08
C THR A 164 3.78 16.70 1.48
N LEU A 165 3.81 17.74 2.33
CA LEU A 165 3.24 17.71 3.66
C LEU A 165 2.19 18.80 3.79
N ASN A 166 0.96 18.42 4.17
CA ASN A 166 -0.11 19.40 4.29
C ASN A 166 0.15 20.42 5.43
N PRO A 167 -0.49 21.60 5.43
CA PRO A 167 -0.25 22.64 6.46
C PRO A 167 -0.52 22.18 7.89
N SER A 168 -1.43 21.21 8.08
CA SER A 168 -1.73 20.65 9.40
C SER A 168 -0.67 19.67 9.91
N LYS A 169 0.28 19.28 9.05
CA LYS A 169 1.29 18.25 9.27
C LYS A 169 0.70 16.88 9.63
N ARG A 170 -0.37 16.47 8.96
CA ARG A 170 -1.04 15.19 9.20
C ARG A 170 -1.22 14.33 7.96
N ILE A 171 -1.02 14.90 6.79
CA ILE A 171 -1.17 14.20 5.53
C ILE A 171 0.14 14.36 4.79
N ILE A 172 0.78 13.24 4.50
CA ILE A 172 1.95 13.14 3.65
C ILE A 172 1.47 12.50 2.34
N GLU A 173 1.83 13.09 1.21
CA GLU A 173 1.60 12.51 -0.11
C GLU A 173 2.95 12.24 -0.72
N TYR A 174 3.23 10.99 -1.07
CA TYR A 174 4.44 10.54 -1.74
C TYR A 174 4.13 10.23 -3.20
N TYR A 175 5.09 10.50 -4.08
CA TYR A 175 4.97 10.21 -5.51
C TYR A 175 6.34 9.83 -6.07
N GLY A 176 6.33 8.92 -7.04
CA GLY A 176 7.49 8.50 -7.81
C GLY A 176 7.05 8.11 -9.21
N ASP A 177 7.89 8.39 -10.19
CA ASP A 177 7.67 8.08 -11.60
C ASP A 177 8.36 6.76 -11.99
N GLU A 178 7.96 6.19 -13.14
CA GLU A 178 8.66 5.05 -13.73
C GLU A 178 10.14 5.39 -13.96
N GLY A 179 11.03 4.52 -13.51
CA GLY A 179 12.48 4.69 -13.58
C GLY A 179 13.11 5.39 -12.38
N ASP A 180 12.34 5.93 -11.44
CA ASP A 180 12.87 6.47 -10.19
C ASP A 180 13.43 5.35 -9.30
N ASN A 181 14.41 5.71 -8.46
CA ASN A 181 15.00 4.76 -7.51
C ASN A 181 14.40 4.96 -6.11
N LEU A 182 13.74 3.93 -5.63
CA LEU A 182 13.32 3.82 -4.24
C LEU A 182 14.49 3.27 -3.42
N GLY A 183 14.91 4.03 -2.42
CA GLY A 183 16.01 3.66 -1.52
C GLY A 183 15.63 2.54 -0.55
N ASP A 184 16.62 2.07 0.20
CA ASP A 184 16.47 1.00 1.19
C ASP A 184 15.87 1.45 2.52
N PHE A 185 15.65 2.75 2.73
CA PHE A 185 15.23 3.30 4.01
C PHE A 185 14.22 4.42 3.87
N GLU A 186 13.10 4.25 4.56
CA GLU A 186 12.09 5.29 4.76
C GLU A 186 11.78 5.47 6.24
N GLN A 187 11.54 6.71 6.66
CA GLN A 187 11.14 7.02 8.02
C GLN A 187 10.22 8.22 8.08
N ILE A 188 9.15 8.09 8.85
CA ILE A 188 8.38 9.22 9.36
C ILE A 188 8.64 9.40 10.86
N SER A 189 8.85 10.64 11.27
CA SER A 189 8.84 11.01 12.68
C SER A 189 7.61 11.85 12.95
N PHE A 190 6.89 11.58 14.03
CA PHE A 190 5.66 12.30 14.37
C PHE A 190 5.46 12.42 15.88
N SER A 191 4.83 13.51 16.32
CA SER A 191 4.51 13.74 17.72
C SER A 191 3.09 13.27 18.05
N LEU A 192 2.91 12.68 19.24
CA LEU A 192 1.61 12.46 19.88
C LEU A 192 1.39 13.51 20.97
N GLU A 193 0.52 14.47 20.69
CA GLU A 193 0.13 15.51 21.62
C GLU A 193 -0.94 15.01 22.61
N LYS A 194 -0.93 15.58 23.83
CA LYS A 194 -2.09 15.51 24.72
C LYS A 194 -3.20 16.32 24.06
N ILE A 195 -4.36 15.70 23.80
CA ILE A 195 -5.58 16.48 23.59
C ILE A 195 -5.85 17.16 24.93
N LEU A 196 -5.69 18.48 24.98
CA LEU A 196 -6.31 19.29 26.03
C LEU A 196 -7.81 19.20 25.76
N GLU A 197 -8.54 18.45 26.60
CA GLU A 197 -9.99 18.50 26.54
C GLU A 197 -10.43 19.94 26.76
N PRO A 198 -11.42 20.44 26.01
CA PRO A 198 -11.94 21.78 26.25
C PRO A 198 -12.44 21.84 27.69
N THR A 199 -11.84 22.71 28.49
CA THR A 199 -12.26 22.97 29.86
C THR A 199 -13.71 23.43 29.78
N THR A 200 -14.64 22.58 30.19
CA THR A 200 -16.03 22.98 30.37
C THR A 200 -16.04 23.99 31.51
N ARG A 201 -15.96 25.29 31.19
CA ARG A 201 -16.27 26.34 32.17
C ARG A 201 -17.76 26.23 32.46
N ILE A 202 -18.10 25.46 33.49
CA ILE A 202 -19.40 25.58 34.14
C ILE A 202 -19.34 26.90 34.91
N THR A 203 -19.79 27.99 34.30
CA THR A 203 -20.19 29.17 35.05
C THR A 203 -21.49 28.84 35.77
N ALA A 204 -21.40 28.60 37.09
CA ALA A 204 -22.57 28.64 37.95
C ALA A 204 -23.16 30.06 37.91
N LYS A 205 -24.48 30.16 37.68
CA LYS A 205 -25.28 31.34 37.99
C LYS A 205 -25.86 31.19 39.38
#